data_AF-A0A917J7E3-F1
#
_entry.id   AF-A0A917J7E3-F1
#
_cell.length_a   1.000
_cell.length_b   1.000
_cell.length_c   1.000
_cell.angle_alpha   90.00
_cell.angle_beta   90.00
_cell.angle_gamma   90.00
#
_symmetry.space_group_name_H-M   'P 1'
#
loop_
_entity.id
_entity.type
_entity.pdbx_description
1 polymer ?
#
loop_
_entity_poly.entity_id
_entity_poly.type
_entity_poly.pdbx_seq_one_letter_code
_entity_poly.pdbx_strand_id
1 'polypeptide(L)'
;MTDTMFTRFWLEFDIEDALAVPAGVGTGCGVTAFDYFDALKIMDEKVFVDVKRPVFKRVVENVDIRTLDQGHVIPNMIAPVHRGVWFPLGYQ
;
A
#
# COMPACT_ATOMS: atom_id res chain seq x y z
N MET A 1 -14.96 11.66 21.46
CA MET A 1 -14.10 11.46 20.28
C MET A 1 -13.90 9.97 20.15
N THR A 2 -14.51 9.33 19.17
CA THR A 2 -14.11 7.96 18.80
C THR A 2 -12.68 8.05 18.31
N ASP A 3 -11.75 7.43 19.02
CA ASP A 3 -10.37 7.28 18.59
C ASP A 3 -10.41 6.52 17.26
N THR A 4 -10.16 7.19 16.13
CA THR A 4 -10.30 6.55 14.83
C THR A 4 -9.09 5.66 14.62
N MET A 5 -9.25 4.36 14.91
CA MET A 5 -8.17 3.39 14.83
C MET A 5 -7.79 3.15 13.37
N PHE A 6 -6.54 3.48 13.01
CA PHE A 6 -6.00 3.17 11.68
C PHE A 6 -5.51 1.72 11.60
N THR A 7 -5.78 1.09 10.46
CA THR A 7 -5.28 -0.23 10.10
C THR A 7 -4.15 -0.10 9.09
N ARG A 8 -3.09 -0.89 9.27
CA ARG A 8 -2.00 -1.02 8.28
C ARG A 8 -2.32 -2.16 7.32
N PHE A 9 -2.41 -1.85 6.05
CA PHE A 9 -2.62 -2.79 4.96
C PHE A 9 -1.32 -3.01 4.21
N TRP A 10 -1.07 -4.27 3.85
CA TRP A 10 -0.12 -4.64 2.82
C TRP A 10 -0.88 -5.28 1.65
N LEU A 11 -0.74 -4.68 0.48
CA LEU A 11 -1.48 -5.00 -0.73
C LEU A 11 -0.53 -5.55 -1.79
N GLU A 12 -0.73 -6.77 -2.22
CA GLU A 12 0.00 -7.39 -3.32
C GLU A 12 -0.93 -7.60 -4.50
N PHE A 13 -0.37 -7.43 -5.70
CA PHE A 13 -1.12 -7.40 -6.95
C PHE A 13 -0.73 -8.57 -7.83
N ASP A 14 -1.69 -9.04 -8.62
CA ASP A 14 -1.41 -9.95 -9.72
C ASP A 14 -0.92 -9.11 -10.92
N ILE A 15 0.39 -9.11 -11.15
CA ILE A 15 1.06 -8.27 -12.14
C ILE A 15 1.77 -9.17 -13.14
N GLU A 16 1.30 -9.15 -14.38
CA GLU A 16 1.93 -9.86 -15.50
C GLU A 16 3.09 -9.05 -16.10
N ASP A 17 2.94 -7.72 -16.17
CA ASP A 17 3.94 -6.80 -16.70
C ASP A 17 4.23 -5.68 -15.70
N ALA A 18 5.45 -5.67 -15.17
CA ALA A 18 5.91 -4.66 -14.21
C ALA A 18 6.03 -3.25 -14.81
N LEU A 19 6.10 -3.11 -16.14
CA LEU A 19 6.12 -1.82 -16.81
C LEU A 19 4.73 -1.21 -17.00
N ALA A 20 3.67 -2.02 -16.82
CA ALA A 20 2.29 -1.57 -16.93
C ALA A 20 1.73 -0.97 -15.63
N VAL A 21 2.53 -0.97 -14.55
CA VAL A 21 2.13 -0.45 -13.23
C VAL A 21 3.08 0.67 -12.77
N PRO A 22 2.62 1.57 -11.88
CA PRO A 22 3.47 2.59 -11.31
C PRO A 22 4.71 2.00 -10.62
N ALA A 23 5.81 2.75 -10.60
CA ALA A 23 7.09 2.28 -10.06
C ALA A 23 6.96 1.83 -8.59
N GLY A 24 7.59 0.69 -8.27
CA GLY A 24 7.60 0.12 -6.91
C GLY A 24 6.36 -0.70 -6.53
N VAL A 25 5.26 -0.62 -7.29
CA VAL A 25 4.02 -1.38 -7.02
C VAL A 25 4.23 -2.90 -7.15
N GLY A 26 5.17 -3.34 -7.99
CA GLY A 26 5.49 -4.76 -8.19
C GLY A 26 5.86 -5.53 -6.92
N THR A 27 6.43 -4.85 -5.93
CA THR A 27 6.76 -5.43 -4.62
C THR A 27 5.51 -5.56 -3.72
N GLY A 28 4.53 -4.71 -3.93
CA GLY A 28 3.36 -4.50 -3.06
C GLY A 28 3.24 -3.03 -2.65
N CYS A 29 2.15 -2.71 -1.96
CA CYS A 29 1.90 -1.37 -1.43
C CYS A 29 1.49 -1.42 0.03
N GLY A 30 2.11 -0.54 0.81
CA GLY A 30 1.79 -0.29 2.19
C GLY A 30 0.88 0.90 2.34
N VAL A 31 -0.29 0.70 2.94
CA VAL A 31 -1.28 1.76 3.16
C VAL A 31 -1.73 1.76 4.61
N THR A 32 -1.91 2.93 5.19
CA THR A 32 -2.60 3.09 6.47
C THR A 32 -3.94 3.75 6.17
N ALA A 33 -5.03 3.11 6.61
CA ALA A 33 -6.40 3.52 6.27
C ALA A 33 -7.37 3.17 7.40
N PHE A 34 -8.60 3.68 7.34
CA PHE A 34 -9.62 3.33 8.33
C PHE A 34 -10.09 1.89 8.19
N ASP A 35 -10.33 1.47 6.96
CA ASP A 35 -10.77 0.13 6.59
C ASP A 35 -10.26 -0.23 5.18
N TYR A 36 -10.66 -1.40 4.71
CA TYR A 36 -10.30 -1.88 3.38
C TYR A 36 -10.76 -0.94 2.26
N PHE A 37 -11.99 -0.43 2.31
CA PHE A 37 -12.53 0.45 1.26
C PHE A 37 -11.80 1.79 1.21
N ASP A 38 -11.45 2.34 2.38
CA ASP A 38 -10.63 3.53 2.50
C ASP A 38 -9.22 3.29 1.94
N ALA A 39 -8.63 2.11 2.19
CA ALA A 39 -7.35 1.73 1.58
C ALA A 39 -7.44 1.68 0.05
N LEU A 40 -8.53 1.13 -0.51
CA LEU A 40 -8.73 1.10 -1.96
C LEU A 40 -8.83 2.50 -2.54
N LYS A 41 -9.63 3.36 -1.89
CA LYS A 41 -9.79 4.74 -2.30
C LYS A 41 -8.44 5.48 -2.32
N ILE A 42 -7.61 5.31 -1.29
CA ILE A 42 -6.27 5.90 -1.25
C ILE A 42 -5.40 5.38 -2.41
N MET A 43 -5.43 4.07 -2.68
CA MET A 43 -4.66 3.49 -3.79
C MET A 43 -5.09 4.05 -5.15
N ASP A 44 -6.39 4.13 -5.39
CA ASP A 44 -6.94 4.63 -6.64
C ASP A 44 -6.68 6.14 -6.81
N GLU A 45 -6.74 6.93 -5.73
CA GLU A 45 -6.51 8.39 -5.74
C GLU A 45 -5.03 8.79 -5.81
N LYS A 46 -4.11 7.94 -5.32
CA LYS A 46 -2.68 8.32 -5.20
C LYS A 46 -1.75 7.53 -6.11
N VAL A 47 -2.00 6.24 -6.29
CA VAL A 47 -1.08 5.32 -6.97
C VAL A 47 -1.55 5.05 -8.39
N PHE A 48 -2.83 4.74 -8.56
CA PHE A 48 -3.42 4.32 -9.83
C PHE A 48 -4.27 5.43 -10.46
N VAL A 49 -3.74 6.66 -10.47
CA VAL A 49 -4.47 7.85 -10.97
C VAL A 49 -4.81 7.74 -12.44
N ASP A 50 -3.82 7.36 -13.26
CA ASP A 50 -3.92 7.35 -14.72
C ASP A 50 -4.01 5.94 -15.32
N VAL A 51 -3.96 4.90 -14.49
CA VAL A 51 -3.94 3.51 -14.92
C VAL A 51 -4.91 2.68 -14.09
N LYS A 52 -5.43 1.60 -14.66
CA LYS A 52 -6.29 0.69 -13.92
C LYS A 52 -5.48 -0.06 -12.87
N ARG A 53 -5.92 -0.02 -11.61
CA ARG A 53 -5.37 -0.86 -10.54
C ARG A 53 -5.49 -2.35 -10.91
N PRO A 54 -4.42 -3.15 -10.80
CA PRO A 54 -4.49 -4.59 -11.01
C PRO A 54 -5.36 -5.31 -9.98
N VAL A 55 -5.69 -6.57 -10.26
CA VAL A 55 -6.40 -7.43 -9.29
C VAL A 55 -5.49 -7.71 -8.11
N PHE A 56 -6.05 -7.80 -6.90
CA PHE A 56 -5.28 -8.19 -5.73
C PHE A 56 -4.91 -9.67 -5.79
N LYS A 57 -3.64 -9.94 -5.56
CA LYS A 57 -3.13 -11.27 -5.25
C LYS A 57 -3.28 -11.59 -3.77
N ARG A 58 -2.99 -10.61 -2.91
CA ARG A 58 -3.05 -10.78 -1.44
C ARG A 58 -3.30 -9.45 -0.75
N VAL A 59 -4.09 -9.47 0.32
CA VAL A 59 -4.33 -8.33 1.19
C VAL A 59 -4.10 -8.78 2.63
N VAL A 60 -3.25 -8.06 3.36
CA VAL A 60 -2.97 -8.33 4.78
C VAL A 60 -3.36 -7.12 5.60
N GLU A 61 -4.35 -7.29 6.46
CA GLU A 61 -4.73 -6.28 7.44
C GLU A 61 -3.88 -6.39 8.70
N ASN A 62 -3.70 -5.27 9.40
CA ASN A 62 -2.85 -5.17 10.59
C ASN A 62 -1.44 -5.72 10.38
N VAL A 63 -0.87 -5.48 9.19
CA VAL A 63 0.46 -6.02 8.85
C VAL A 63 1.51 -5.60 9.89
N ASP A 64 2.29 -6.59 10.31
CA ASP A 64 3.51 -6.38 11.07
C ASP A 64 4.64 -6.11 10.09
N ILE A 65 5.13 -4.88 10.06
CA ILE A 65 6.17 -4.43 9.12
C ILE A 65 7.47 -5.24 9.26
N ARG A 66 7.72 -5.87 10.42
CA ARG A 66 8.89 -6.73 10.64
C ARG A 66 8.83 -8.01 9.79
N THR A 67 7.67 -8.34 9.24
CA THR A 67 7.47 -9.49 8.35
C THR A 67 7.68 -9.15 6.88
N LEU A 68 7.81 -7.87 6.54
CA LEU A 68 8.06 -7.40 5.17
C LEU A 68 9.55 -7.48 4.83
N ASP A 69 9.89 -7.29 3.56
CA ASP A 69 11.27 -7.31 3.10
C ASP A 69 12.13 -6.23 3.81
N GLN A 70 13.09 -6.68 4.60
CA GLN A 70 13.96 -5.82 5.41
C GLN A 70 15.07 -5.13 4.60
N GLY A 71 15.38 -5.61 3.39
CA GLY A 71 16.38 -5.04 2.49
C GLY A 71 15.80 -4.06 1.47
N HIS A 72 14.49 -4.14 1.21
CA HIS A 72 13.84 -3.33 0.18
C HIS A 72 12.64 -2.52 0.69
N VAL A 73 11.70 -3.11 1.44
CA VAL A 73 10.50 -2.38 1.88
C VAL A 73 10.82 -1.44 3.03
N ILE A 74 11.47 -1.95 4.08
CA ILE A 74 11.78 -1.14 5.28
C ILE A 74 12.65 0.09 4.98
N PRO A 75 13.70 0.03 4.14
CA PRO A 75 14.49 1.21 3.82
C PRO A 75 13.74 2.24 2.95
N ASN A 76 12.69 1.81 2.24
CA ASN A 76 11.96 2.63 1.27
C ASN A 76 10.50 2.87 1.70
N MET A 77 10.25 3.00 3.01
CA MET A 77 8.94 3.35 3.53
C MET A 77 8.99 4.54 4.50
N ILE A 78 7.85 5.22 4.67
CA ILE A 78 7.66 6.18 5.78
C ILE A 78 6.96 5.51 6.96
N ALA A 79 6.87 6.22 8.10
CA ALA A 79 6.18 5.70 9.28
C ALA A 79 4.69 5.38 8.95
N PRO A 80 4.21 4.14 9.18
CA PRO A 80 2.88 3.69 8.77
C PRO A 80 1.79 4.09 9.80
N VAL A 81 1.91 5.29 10.36
CA VAL A 81 1.07 5.79 11.47
C VAL A 81 0.04 6.84 11.02
N HIS A 82 0.18 7.36 9.82
CA HIS A 82 -0.73 8.36 9.23
C HIS A 82 -1.51 7.75 8.08
N ARG A 83 -2.77 8.16 7.90
CA ARG A 83 -3.58 7.76 6.75
C ARG A 83 -2.87 8.12 5.44
N GLY A 84 -2.70 7.15 4.55
CA GLY A 84 -2.01 7.35 3.28
C GLY A 84 -1.12 6.17 2.89
N VAL A 85 -0.39 6.34 1.80
CA VAL A 85 0.59 5.35 1.33
C VAL A 85 1.88 5.54 2.11
N TRP A 86 2.36 4.47 2.73
CA TRP A 86 3.67 4.47 3.39
C TRP A 86 4.74 3.70 2.62
N PHE A 87 4.36 2.86 1.66
CA PHE A 87 5.25 2.22 0.69
C PHE A 87 4.50 1.98 -0.64
N PRO A 88 5.13 2.16 -1.81
CA PRO A 88 6.47 2.71 -2.03
C PRO A 88 6.53 4.23 -1.78
N LEU A 89 7.74 4.79 -1.68
CA LEU A 89 7.92 6.25 -1.62
C LEU A 89 7.47 6.92 -2.93
N GLY A 90 7.04 8.18 -2.84
CA GLY A 90 6.59 8.98 -3.99
C GLY A 90 5.07 9.10 -4.11
N TYR A 91 4.32 8.39 -3.27
CA TYR A 91 2.85 8.35 -3.30
C TYR A 91 2.18 8.81 -1.99
N GLN A 92 2.95 9.48 -1.12
CA GLN A 92 2.52 9.89 0.22
C GLN A 92 1.26 10.76 0.26
#